data_AF-A0A554XMA0-F1
#
_entry.id   AF-A0A554XMA0-F1
#
_cell.length_a   1.000
_cell.length_b   1.000
_cell.length_c   1.000
_cell.angle_alpha   90.00
_cell.angle_beta   90.00
_cell.angle_gamma   90.00
#
_symmetry.space_group_name_H-M   'P 1'
#
loop_
_entity.id
_entity.type
_entity.pdbx_description
1 polymer ?
#
loop_
_entity_poly.entity_id
_entity_poly.type
_entity_poly.pdbx_seq_one_letter_code
_entity_poly.pdbx_strand_id
1 'polypeptide(L)'
;MPHPLRRRRLCFQLGFFALFLLAPSLNLLRFDLHETQLWFLGQRWSLGIDAFRAGEISANQAAIQIFVRAFLPAIVLVVGFLAVAWRYGRLYCGWLCPHFTLVETLNTVLHRACGKLSLWDKHRTLRAGVKPSARWWPVFFSLCAVFGFLWAITLLTYLLPPAEIWGGLLAGTLTPNQARFLIAASVIFTLEFAFARHLFCRFGCAVGLFQSMVWMANPKGMVVAFDRDHARDCRTCTTATYPQGSACDNGCPMRLHPRNIKRMMFSCVQCGQCLDSCEETRTAQSGKPLLEWKVGADAVRETLRQRKAERDAAAVLERKD
;
A
#
# COMPACT_ATOMS: atom_id res chain seq x y z
N MET A 1 3.05 25.68 -1.85
CA MET A 1 2.72 25.03 -0.56
C MET A 1 2.28 23.59 -0.84
N PRO A 2 2.62 22.58 -0.03
CA PRO A 2 2.11 21.23 -0.23
C PRO A 2 0.58 21.24 -0.11
N HIS A 3 -0.09 20.62 -1.09
CA HIS A 3 -1.55 20.48 -1.13
C HIS A 3 -2.08 19.85 0.18
N PRO A 4 -3.20 20.32 0.75
CA PRO A 4 -3.73 19.81 2.03
C PRO A 4 -3.89 18.28 2.07
N LEU A 5 -4.20 17.65 0.93
CA LEU A 5 -4.35 16.19 0.82
C LEU A 5 -3.01 15.46 1.00
N ARG A 6 -1.92 15.98 0.43
CA ARG A 6 -0.59 15.40 0.56
C ARG A 6 -0.08 15.43 2.00
N ARG A 7 -0.30 16.54 2.71
CA ARG A 7 0.08 16.66 4.13
C ARG A 7 -0.73 15.69 5.00
N ARG A 8 -2.05 15.60 4.78
CA ARG A 8 -2.92 14.64 5.47
C ARG A 8 -2.45 13.20 5.23
N ARG A 9 -2.17 12.82 3.98
CA ARG A 9 -1.69 11.47 3.66
C ARG A 9 -0.40 11.13 4.40
N LEU A 10 0.57 12.04 4.41
CA LEU A 10 1.82 11.82 5.15
C LEU A 10 1.56 11.63 6.65
N CYS A 11 0.67 12.42 7.25
CA CYS A 11 0.29 12.24 8.66
C CYS A 11 -0.35 10.86 8.90
N PHE A 12 -1.25 10.40 8.03
CA PHE A 12 -1.84 9.06 8.15
C PHE A 12 -0.82 7.93 7.97
N GLN A 13 0.07 8.06 6.98
CA GLN A 13 1.13 7.09 6.72
C GLN A 13 2.09 6.98 7.92
N LEU A 14 2.55 8.11 8.46
CA LEU A 14 3.45 8.13 9.62
C LEU A 14 2.75 7.66 10.90
N GLY A 15 1.50 8.10 11.13
CA GLY A 15 0.71 7.71 12.30
C GLY A 15 0.43 6.21 12.31
N PHE A 16 0.01 5.63 11.18
CA PHE A 16 -0.23 4.19 11.10
C PHE A 16 1.07 3.39 11.11
N PHE A 17 2.15 3.90 10.52
CA PHE A 17 3.47 3.26 10.62
C PHE A 17 3.96 3.19 12.07
N ALA A 18 3.84 4.30 12.82
CA ALA A 18 4.17 4.31 14.25
C ALA A 18 3.27 3.36 15.04
N LEU A 19 1.95 3.36 14.77
CA LEU A 19 1.03 2.41 15.38
C LEU A 19 1.44 0.95 15.09
N PHE A 20 1.80 0.64 13.85
CA PHE A 20 2.23 -0.70 13.45
C PHE A 20 3.47 -1.18 14.21
N LEU A 21 4.45 -0.29 14.44
CA LEU A 21 5.67 -0.62 15.19
C LEU A 21 5.42 -0.72 16.70
N LEU A 22 4.55 0.12 17.25
CA LEU A 22 4.31 0.21 18.69
C LEU A 22 3.20 -0.73 19.18
N ALA A 23 2.32 -1.20 18.30
CA ALA A 23 1.18 -2.03 18.66
C ALA A 23 1.56 -3.30 19.46
N PRO A 24 2.65 -4.02 19.13
CA PRO A 24 3.08 -5.15 19.94
C PRO A 24 3.57 -4.72 21.33
N SER A 25 4.42 -3.70 21.39
CA SER A 25 5.01 -3.18 22.64
C SER A 25 3.97 -2.61 23.61
N LEU A 26 2.91 -2.01 23.07
CA LEU A 26 1.80 -1.47 23.84
C LEU A 26 0.67 -2.49 24.10
N ASN A 27 0.87 -3.76 23.72
CA ASN A 27 -0.16 -4.81 23.79
C ASN A 27 -1.48 -4.44 23.08
N LEU A 28 -1.44 -3.55 22.09
CA LEU A 28 -2.63 -3.13 21.33
C LEU A 28 -3.10 -4.23 20.39
N LEU A 29 -2.15 -4.90 19.74
CA LEU A 29 -2.41 -6.05 18.87
C LEU A 29 -1.15 -6.90 18.80
N ARG A 30 -1.18 -8.11 19.36
CA ARG A 30 -0.15 -9.14 19.16
C ARG A 30 -0.70 -10.51 19.49
N PHE A 31 -0.15 -11.55 18.90
CA PHE A 31 -0.40 -12.93 19.28
C PHE A 31 0.77 -13.43 20.11
N ASP A 32 0.51 -13.95 21.30
CA ASP A 32 1.55 -14.50 22.17
C ASP A 32 1.62 -16.01 21.98
N LEU A 33 2.72 -16.51 21.41
CA LEU A 33 2.92 -17.95 21.21
C LEU A 33 3.10 -18.74 22.51
N HIS A 34 3.57 -18.13 23.60
CA HIS A 34 3.76 -18.84 24.87
C HIS A 34 2.42 -19.12 25.55
N GLU A 35 1.57 -18.09 25.62
CA GLU A 35 0.24 -18.20 26.22
C GLU A 35 -0.82 -18.70 25.22
N THR A 36 -0.50 -18.75 23.92
CA THR A 36 -1.44 -19.01 22.80
C THR A 36 -2.66 -18.08 22.81
N GLN A 37 -2.46 -16.83 23.25
CA GLN A 37 -3.50 -15.83 23.43
C GLN A 37 -3.30 -14.63 22.52
N LEU A 38 -4.41 -14.08 22.02
CA LEU A 38 -4.40 -12.83 21.28
C LEU A 38 -4.55 -11.66 22.27
N TRP A 39 -3.66 -10.69 22.19
CA TRP A 39 -3.82 -9.40 22.86
C TRP A 39 -4.54 -8.43 21.94
N PHE A 40 -5.63 -7.83 22.42
CA PHE A 40 -6.40 -6.83 21.70
C PHE A 40 -6.73 -5.66 22.62
N LEU A 41 -6.26 -4.46 22.27
CA LEU A 41 -6.44 -3.22 23.05
C LEU A 41 -6.00 -3.36 24.53
N GLY A 42 -4.89 -4.05 24.77
CA GLY A 42 -4.36 -4.28 26.12
C GLY A 42 -5.09 -5.36 26.93
N GLN A 43 -6.13 -5.97 26.38
CA GLN A 43 -6.88 -7.04 27.02
C GLN A 43 -6.48 -8.41 26.44
N ARG A 44 -6.46 -9.44 27.29
CA ARG A 44 -6.27 -10.83 26.88
C ARG A 44 -7.55 -11.35 26.25
N TRP A 45 -7.54 -11.58 24.95
CA TRP A 45 -8.65 -12.15 24.21
C TRP A 45 -8.52 -13.68 24.19
N SER A 46 -9.19 -14.36 25.12
CA SER A 46 -9.15 -15.81 25.22
C SER A 46 -10.28 -16.47 24.41
N LEU A 47 -9.92 -17.55 23.73
CA LEU A 47 -10.83 -18.36 22.92
C LEU A 47 -11.75 -19.29 23.75
N GLY A 48 -11.63 -19.27 25.08
CA GLY A 48 -12.36 -20.16 25.98
C GLY A 48 -11.86 -21.61 26.02
N ILE A 49 -10.70 -21.88 25.39
CA ILE A 49 -10.12 -23.24 25.27
C ILE A 49 -9.78 -23.82 26.65
N ASP A 50 -9.40 -22.98 27.61
CA ASP A 50 -9.04 -23.41 28.96
C ASP A 50 -10.23 -23.99 29.73
N ALA A 51 -11.42 -23.42 29.57
CA ALA A 51 -12.64 -23.92 30.22
C ALA A 51 -13.16 -25.23 29.58
N PHE A 52 -12.89 -25.44 28.29
CA PHE A 52 -13.10 -26.76 27.66
C PHE A 52 -12.09 -27.80 28.18
N ARG A 53 -10.81 -27.44 28.31
CA ARG A 53 -9.77 -28.32 28.88
C ARG A 53 -10.01 -28.67 30.35
N ALA A 54 -10.59 -27.75 31.11
CA ALA A 54 -11.01 -27.98 32.50
C ALA A 54 -12.26 -28.86 32.64
N GLY A 55 -12.92 -29.25 31.52
CA GLY A 55 -14.12 -30.07 31.53
C GLY A 55 -15.40 -29.33 31.94
N GLU A 56 -15.34 -28.01 32.09
CA GLU A 56 -16.47 -27.18 32.54
C GLU A 56 -17.49 -26.90 31.42
N ILE A 57 -17.10 -27.13 30.15
CA ILE A 57 -17.88 -26.77 28.97
C ILE A 57 -17.99 -27.97 28.01
N SER A 58 -19.19 -28.19 27.45
CA SER A 58 -19.41 -29.23 26.43
C SER A 58 -18.72 -28.90 25.09
N ALA A 59 -18.39 -29.93 24.29
CA ALA A 59 -17.76 -29.73 22.98
C ALA A 59 -18.55 -28.78 22.05
N ASN A 60 -19.88 -28.84 22.09
CA ASN A 60 -20.75 -27.96 21.30
C ASN A 60 -20.66 -26.50 21.76
N GLN A 61 -20.64 -26.26 23.07
CA GLN A 61 -20.49 -24.91 23.63
C GLN A 61 -19.11 -24.33 23.35
N ALA A 62 -18.05 -25.13 23.44
CA ALA A 62 -16.70 -24.71 23.09
C ALA A 62 -16.60 -24.32 21.60
N ALA A 63 -17.20 -25.12 20.70
CA ALA A 63 -17.26 -24.81 19.26
C ALA A 63 -17.98 -23.48 18.99
N ILE A 64 -19.12 -23.24 19.63
CA ILE A 64 -19.87 -21.97 19.51
C ILE A 64 -19.03 -20.80 20.05
N GLN A 65 -18.36 -20.95 21.18
CA GLN A 65 -17.52 -19.90 21.74
C GLN A 65 -16.34 -19.55 20.83
N ILE A 66 -15.65 -20.54 20.27
CA ILE A 66 -14.57 -20.32 19.29
C ILE A 66 -15.13 -19.61 18.05
N PHE A 67 -16.28 -20.05 17.55
CA PHE A 67 -16.91 -19.39 16.40
C PHE A 67 -17.22 -17.92 16.68
N VAL A 68 -17.89 -17.62 17.80
CA VAL A 68 -18.32 -16.27 18.15
C VAL A 68 -17.15 -15.36 18.55
N ARG A 69 -16.11 -15.89 19.20
CA ARG A 69 -14.98 -15.09 19.69
C ARG A 69 -13.80 -14.99 18.71
N ALA A 70 -13.64 -15.94 17.80
CA ALA A 70 -12.54 -15.95 16.83
C ALA A 70 -13.03 -15.64 15.42
N PHE A 71 -13.90 -16.50 14.89
CA PHE A 71 -14.28 -16.48 13.48
C PHE A 71 -15.20 -15.32 13.16
N LEU A 72 -16.21 -15.04 14.00
CA LEU A 72 -17.17 -13.97 13.74
C LEU A 72 -16.48 -12.58 13.70
N PRO A 73 -15.64 -12.18 14.67
CA PRO A 73 -14.92 -10.90 14.61
C PRO A 73 -13.95 -10.84 13.42
N ALA A 74 -13.26 -11.94 13.11
CA ALA A 74 -12.37 -12.02 11.95
C ALA A 74 -13.14 -11.84 10.62
N ILE A 75 -14.30 -12.50 10.48
CA ILE A 75 -15.16 -12.37 9.30
C ILE A 75 -15.69 -10.94 9.20
N VAL A 76 -16.20 -10.36 10.29
CA VAL A 76 -16.70 -8.97 10.31
C VAL A 76 -15.59 -8.00 9.90
N LEU A 77 -14.37 -8.17 10.41
CA LEU A 77 -13.22 -7.34 10.04
C LEU A 77 -12.87 -7.49 8.57
N VAL A 78 -12.77 -8.74 8.06
CA VAL A 78 -12.42 -9.01 6.66
C VAL A 78 -13.50 -8.48 5.72
N VAL A 79 -14.78 -8.76 5.99
CA VAL A 79 -15.90 -8.28 5.17
C VAL A 79 -15.99 -6.76 5.21
N GLY A 80 -15.86 -6.13 6.38
CA GLY A 80 -15.84 -4.68 6.51
C GLY A 80 -14.68 -4.04 5.73
N PHE A 81 -13.48 -4.62 5.85
CA PHE A 81 -12.31 -4.17 5.09
C PHE A 81 -12.50 -4.32 3.57
N LEU A 82 -13.04 -5.45 3.12
CA LEU A 82 -13.33 -5.68 1.70
C LEU A 82 -14.48 -4.81 1.20
N ALA A 83 -15.46 -4.46 2.03
CA ALA A 83 -16.53 -3.53 1.68
C ALA A 83 -15.99 -2.10 1.45
N VAL A 84 -15.05 -1.65 2.28
CA VAL A 84 -14.32 -0.39 2.05
C VAL A 84 -13.55 -0.49 0.72
N ALA A 85 -12.85 -1.59 0.48
CA ALA A 85 -12.10 -1.79 -0.77
C ALA A 85 -13.00 -1.85 -2.01
N TRP A 86 -14.18 -2.47 -1.89
CA TRP A 86 -15.20 -2.53 -2.93
C TRP A 86 -15.63 -1.14 -3.39
N ARG A 87 -15.71 -0.18 -2.48
CA ARG A 87 -16.12 1.20 -2.77
C ARG A 87 -14.95 2.15 -3.10
N TYR A 88 -13.81 2.01 -2.42
CA TYR A 88 -12.70 2.97 -2.45
C TYR A 88 -11.40 2.42 -3.08
N GLY A 89 -11.37 1.15 -3.45
CA GLY A 89 -10.17 0.52 -4.01
C GLY A 89 -9.12 0.16 -2.95
N ARG A 90 -7.85 0.17 -3.34
CA ARG A 90 -6.69 -0.02 -2.46
C ARG A 90 -6.33 1.24 -1.66
N LEU A 91 -7.33 1.95 -1.14
CA LEU A 91 -7.13 3.16 -0.32
C LEU A 91 -6.22 2.87 0.89
N TYR A 92 -6.38 1.70 1.51
CA TYR A 92 -5.48 1.22 2.57
C TYR A 92 -4.02 1.21 2.12
N CYS A 93 -3.71 0.66 0.93
CA CYS A 93 -2.35 0.62 0.41
C CYS A 93 -1.75 2.01 0.24
N GLY A 94 -2.51 3.01 -0.21
CA GLY A 94 -1.99 4.35 -0.42
C GLY A 94 -1.85 5.20 0.86
N TRP A 95 -2.68 4.95 1.88
CA TRP A 95 -2.83 5.87 3.02
C TRP A 95 -2.36 5.32 4.36
N LEU A 96 -2.46 4.01 4.56
CA LEU A 96 -2.21 3.37 5.86
C LEU A 96 -1.15 2.27 5.79
N CYS A 97 -1.04 1.57 4.65
CA CYS A 97 -0.15 0.42 4.53
C CYS A 97 1.29 0.79 4.89
N PRO A 98 1.86 0.21 5.95
CA PRO A 98 3.13 0.66 6.46
C PRO A 98 4.28 0.18 5.56
N HIS A 99 4.09 -0.92 4.81
CA HIS A 99 5.02 -1.34 3.74
C HIS A 99 5.08 -0.31 2.61
N PHE A 100 3.94 0.22 2.15
CA PHE A 100 3.93 1.20 1.06
C PHE A 100 4.60 2.53 1.45
N THR A 101 4.47 2.95 2.71
CA THR A 101 5.20 4.11 3.25
C THR A 101 6.72 3.94 3.08
N LEU A 102 7.25 2.75 3.40
CA LEU A 102 8.67 2.43 3.18
C LEU A 102 9.03 2.44 1.71
N VAL A 103 8.16 1.91 0.84
CA VAL A 103 8.33 1.93 -0.62
C VAL A 103 8.41 3.36 -1.17
N GLU A 104 7.56 4.29 -0.72
CA GLU A 104 7.62 5.70 -1.13
C GLU A 104 8.94 6.37 -0.72
N THR A 105 9.41 6.11 0.51
CA THR A 105 10.71 6.62 1.00
C THR A 105 11.87 6.06 0.17
N LEU A 106 11.89 4.73 -0.06
CA LEU A 106 12.92 4.08 -0.87
C LEU A 106 12.88 4.54 -2.33
N ASN A 107 11.71 4.81 -2.90
CA ASN A 107 11.58 5.37 -4.24
C ASN A 107 12.21 6.76 -4.34
N THR A 108 12.07 7.59 -3.31
CA THR A 108 12.68 8.92 -3.27
C THR A 108 14.21 8.83 -3.21
N VAL A 109 14.74 7.92 -2.42
CA VAL A 109 16.19 7.72 -2.29
C VAL A 109 16.78 7.08 -3.54
N LEU A 110 16.12 6.06 -4.12
CA LEU A 110 16.57 5.45 -5.36
C LEU A 110 16.53 6.45 -6.52
N HIS A 111 15.51 7.31 -6.56
CA HIS A 111 15.43 8.38 -7.55
C HIS A 111 16.63 9.33 -7.47
N ARG A 112 17.10 9.68 -6.26
CA ARG A 112 18.34 10.45 -6.06
C ARG A 112 19.60 9.67 -6.42
N ALA A 113 19.60 8.34 -6.31
CA ALA A 113 20.75 7.51 -6.67
C ALA A 113 20.93 7.33 -8.18
N CYS A 114 19.86 6.97 -8.91
CA CYS A 114 19.96 6.61 -10.32
C CYS A 114 18.89 7.23 -11.23
N GLY A 115 17.98 8.05 -10.69
CA GLY A 115 16.88 8.68 -11.44
C GLY A 115 15.73 7.74 -11.78
N LYS A 116 15.71 6.53 -11.22
CA LYS A 116 14.67 5.51 -11.46
C LYS A 116 13.84 5.27 -10.19
N LEU A 117 12.60 4.81 -10.35
CA LEU A 117 11.74 4.42 -9.24
C LEU A 117 11.88 2.93 -8.91
N SER A 118 12.44 2.13 -9.82
CA SER A 118 12.85 0.74 -9.62
C SER A 118 14.15 0.46 -10.38
N LEU A 119 14.95 -0.48 -9.88
CA LEU A 119 16.17 -0.92 -10.54
C LEU A 119 15.91 -1.50 -11.94
N TRP A 120 14.72 -2.09 -12.12
CA TRP A 120 14.27 -2.71 -13.35
C TRP A 120 13.67 -1.74 -14.37
N ASP A 121 13.57 -0.44 -14.05
CA ASP A 121 13.04 0.54 -15.00
C ASP A 121 14.01 0.74 -16.17
N LYS A 122 13.48 0.64 -17.40
CA LYS A 122 14.25 0.93 -18.63
C LYS A 122 14.63 2.41 -18.72
N HIS A 123 13.69 3.29 -18.39
CA HIS A 123 13.84 4.73 -18.52
C HIS A 123 13.94 5.42 -17.17
N ARG A 124 14.65 6.56 -17.13
CA ARG A 124 14.72 7.42 -15.95
C ARG A 124 13.50 8.33 -15.91
N THR A 125 12.94 8.51 -14.73
CA THR A 125 11.95 9.56 -14.47
C THR A 125 12.71 10.84 -14.13
N LEU A 126 12.57 11.89 -14.93
CA LEU A 126 13.25 13.16 -14.65
C LEU A 126 12.45 13.95 -13.61
N ARG A 127 13.13 14.49 -12.59
CA ARG A 127 12.56 15.46 -11.62
C ARG A 127 13.46 16.68 -11.55
N ALA A 128 12.86 17.86 -11.61
CA ALA A 128 13.60 19.11 -11.44
C ALA A 128 14.31 19.15 -10.09
N GLY A 129 15.52 19.72 -10.05
CA GLY A 129 16.30 19.87 -8.82
C GLY A 129 16.92 18.57 -8.29
N VAL A 130 16.72 17.42 -8.94
CA VAL A 130 17.33 16.14 -8.54
C VAL A 130 18.28 15.64 -9.63
N LYS A 131 19.59 15.76 -9.38
CA LYS A 131 20.63 15.14 -10.21
C LYS A 131 20.97 13.76 -9.63
N PRO A 132 20.80 12.66 -10.38
CA PRO A 132 21.21 11.34 -9.92
C PRO A 132 22.69 11.32 -9.54
N SER A 133 23.00 10.80 -8.35
CA SER A 133 24.36 10.72 -7.83
C SER A 133 24.61 9.38 -7.17
N ALA A 134 25.73 8.74 -7.52
CA ALA A 134 26.12 7.44 -6.96
C ALA A 134 26.34 7.47 -5.44
N ARG A 135 26.50 8.65 -4.84
CA ARG A 135 26.65 8.85 -3.39
C ARG A 135 25.43 8.40 -2.59
N TRP A 136 24.25 8.29 -3.23
CA TRP A 136 23.02 7.83 -2.57
C TRP A 136 22.87 6.30 -2.57
N TRP A 137 23.74 5.54 -3.24
CA TRP A 137 23.68 4.07 -3.22
C TRP A 137 23.90 3.46 -1.83
N PRO A 138 24.93 3.87 -1.06
CA PRO A 138 25.08 3.40 0.31
C PRO A 138 23.85 3.73 1.16
N VAL A 139 23.29 4.94 1.02
CA VAL A 139 22.07 5.34 1.74
C VAL A 139 20.88 4.45 1.36
N PHE A 140 20.72 4.14 0.08
CA PHE A 140 19.64 3.26 -0.40
C PHE A 140 19.76 1.85 0.17
N PHE A 141 20.94 1.21 0.09
CA PHE A 141 21.14 -0.13 0.61
C PHE A 141 21.05 -0.18 2.14
N SER A 142 21.59 0.81 2.84
CA SER A 142 21.47 0.92 4.29
C SER A 142 20.01 1.06 4.72
N LEU A 143 19.20 1.88 4.02
CA LEU A 143 17.77 1.97 4.31
C LEU A 143 17.02 0.67 4.02
N CYS A 144 17.36 -0.05 2.95
CA CYS A 144 16.78 -1.36 2.69
C CYS A 144 17.09 -2.36 3.82
N ALA A 145 18.34 -2.35 4.32
CA ALA A 145 18.76 -3.22 5.43
C ALA A 145 18.05 -2.84 6.75
N VAL A 146 18.00 -1.55 7.08
CA VAL A 146 17.31 -1.05 8.28
C VAL A 146 15.81 -1.36 8.22
N PHE A 147 15.16 -1.12 7.10
CA PHE A 147 13.74 -1.42 6.93
C PHE A 147 13.46 -2.92 6.91
N GLY A 148 14.33 -3.73 6.30
CA GLY A 148 14.24 -5.18 6.33
C GLY A 148 14.34 -5.73 7.74
N PHE A 149 15.33 -5.27 8.51
CA PHE A 149 15.49 -5.63 9.93
C PHE A 149 14.29 -5.17 10.77
N LEU A 150 13.85 -3.92 10.59
CA LEU A 150 12.69 -3.36 11.28
C LEU A 150 11.42 -4.19 11.02
N TRP A 151 11.22 -4.66 9.78
CA TRP A 151 10.12 -5.57 9.44
C TRP A 151 10.26 -6.91 10.13
N ALA A 152 11.45 -7.51 10.09
CA ALA A 152 11.70 -8.80 10.71
C ALA A 152 11.47 -8.78 12.23
N ILE A 153 12.02 -7.79 12.93
CA ILE A 153 11.85 -7.67 14.39
C ILE A 153 10.40 -7.37 14.75
N THR A 154 9.72 -6.51 13.98
CA THR A 154 8.31 -6.18 14.25
C THR A 154 7.43 -7.41 14.08
N LEU A 155 7.60 -8.18 13.00
CA LEU A 155 6.85 -9.43 12.83
C LEU A 155 7.14 -10.42 13.95
N LEU A 156 8.39 -10.50 14.42
CA LEU A 156 8.73 -11.36 15.56
C LEU A 156 8.03 -10.90 16.85
N THR A 157 7.95 -9.60 17.12
CA THR A 157 7.26 -9.06 18.32
C THR A 157 5.73 -9.14 18.22
N TYR A 158 5.16 -9.26 17.01
CA TYR A 158 3.75 -9.63 16.84
C TYR A 158 3.45 -11.08 17.25
N LEU A 159 4.46 -11.96 17.32
CA LEU A 159 4.33 -13.38 17.64
C LEU A 159 4.88 -13.76 19.04
N LEU A 160 5.85 -13.00 19.54
CA LEU A 160 6.53 -13.24 20.81
C LEU A 160 6.55 -11.98 21.68
N PRO A 161 6.67 -12.11 23.01
CA PRO A 161 6.70 -10.96 23.90
C PRO A 161 7.76 -9.92 23.51
N PRO A 162 7.39 -8.64 23.35
CA PRO A 162 8.33 -7.61 22.94
C PRO A 162 9.46 -7.41 23.94
N ALA A 163 9.18 -7.53 25.24
CA ALA A 163 10.21 -7.45 26.29
C ALA A 163 11.27 -8.55 26.15
N GLU A 164 10.87 -9.77 25.77
CA GLU A 164 11.79 -10.89 25.53
C GLU A 164 12.66 -10.64 24.29
N ILE A 165 12.06 -10.22 23.18
CA ILE A 165 12.79 -9.99 21.93
C ILE A 165 13.74 -8.80 22.04
N TRP A 166 13.28 -7.66 22.55
CA TRP A 166 14.13 -6.48 22.71
C TRP A 166 15.20 -6.67 23.80
N GLY A 167 14.84 -7.29 24.92
CA GLY A 167 15.79 -7.62 26.00
C GLY A 167 16.84 -8.62 25.55
N GLY A 168 16.43 -9.69 24.87
CA GLY A 168 17.32 -10.71 24.33
C GLY A 168 18.24 -10.17 23.22
N LEU A 169 17.76 -9.23 22.41
CA LEU A 169 18.60 -8.56 21.40
C LEU A 169 19.69 -7.69 22.04
N LEU A 170 19.34 -6.91 23.07
CA LEU A 170 20.30 -6.05 23.78
C LEU A 170 21.30 -6.85 24.62
N ALA A 171 20.86 -7.95 25.24
CA ALA A 171 21.70 -8.81 26.06
C ALA A 171 22.49 -9.85 25.25
N GLY A 172 22.19 -10.03 23.96
CA GLY A 172 22.80 -11.07 23.11
C GLY A 172 22.35 -12.49 23.48
N THR A 173 21.20 -12.65 24.12
CA THR A 173 20.69 -13.93 24.65
C THR A 173 19.51 -14.50 23.86
N LEU A 174 19.30 -14.03 22.62
CA LEU A 174 18.26 -14.58 21.73
C LEU A 174 18.43 -16.09 21.54
N THR A 175 17.32 -16.82 21.55
CA THR A 175 17.35 -18.25 21.27
C THR A 175 17.84 -18.51 19.83
N PRO A 176 18.44 -19.67 19.54
CA PRO A 176 18.90 -19.99 18.18
C PRO A 176 17.81 -19.91 17.12
N ASN A 177 16.55 -20.18 17.48
CA ASN A 177 15.41 -20.09 16.57
C ASN A 177 15.03 -18.63 16.28
N GLN A 178 14.96 -17.78 17.32
CA GLN A 178 14.69 -16.36 17.18
C GLN A 178 15.77 -15.67 16.35
N ALA A 179 17.05 -15.96 16.63
CA ALA A 179 18.17 -15.41 15.87
C ALA A 179 18.12 -15.84 14.39
N ARG A 180 17.89 -17.14 14.10
CA ARG A 180 17.76 -17.64 12.72
C ARG A 180 16.59 -16.99 11.98
N PHE A 181 15.43 -16.87 12.63
CA PHE A 181 14.27 -16.17 12.05
C PHE A 181 14.62 -14.71 11.75
N LEU A 182 15.18 -13.99 12.71
CA LEU A 182 15.50 -12.57 12.57
C LEU A 182 16.49 -12.33 11.42
N ILE A 183 17.55 -13.14 11.32
CA ILE A 183 18.53 -13.05 10.23
C ILE A 183 17.88 -13.37 8.89
N ALA A 184 17.20 -14.52 8.77
CA ALA A 184 16.60 -14.96 7.52
C ALA A 184 15.52 -13.97 7.03
N ALA A 185 14.62 -13.55 7.91
CA ALA A 185 13.58 -12.57 7.59
C ALA A 185 14.19 -11.21 7.22
N SER A 186 15.21 -10.73 7.95
CA SER A 186 15.88 -9.46 7.64
C SER A 186 16.51 -9.49 6.25
N VAL A 187 17.19 -10.58 5.88
CA VAL A 187 17.77 -10.75 4.54
C VAL A 187 16.69 -10.76 3.47
N ILE A 188 15.63 -11.57 3.64
CA ILE A 188 14.53 -11.67 2.67
C ILE A 188 13.84 -10.32 2.46
N PHE A 189 13.48 -9.62 3.54
CA PHE A 189 12.84 -8.31 3.42
C PHE A 189 13.78 -7.26 2.85
N THR A 190 15.08 -7.29 3.18
CA THR A 190 16.07 -6.40 2.56
C THR A 190 16.12 -6.59 1.05
N LEU A 191 16.15 -7.84 0.58
CA LEU A 191 16.12 -8.16 -0.84
C LEU A 191 14.81 -7.76 -1.51
N GLU A 192 13.67 -7.95 -0.83
CA GLU A 192 12.36 -7.51 -1.28
C GLU A 192 12.32 -5.99 -1.47
N PHE A 193 12.73 -5.22 -0.46
CA PHE A 193 12.78 -3.76 -0.53
C PHE A 193 13.74 -3.24 -1.62
N ALA A 194 14.91 -3.87 -1.77
CA ALA A 194 15.91 -3.47 -2.75
C ALA A 194 15.44 -3.74 -4.19
N PHE A 195 14.94 -4.95 -4.46
CA PHE A 195 14.76 -5.46 -5.82
C PHE A 195 13.29 -5.71 -6.20
N ALA A 196 12.43 -6.17 -5.28
CA ALA A 196 11.10 -6.68 -5.59
C ALA A 196 9.93 -5.82 -5.06
N ARG A 197 10.18 -4.67 -4.44
CA ARG A 197 9.15 -3.88 -3.73
C ARG A 197 7.89 -3.56 -4.52
N HIS A 198 8.05 -3.19 -5.79
CA HIS A 198 6.92 -2.88 -6.67
C HIS A 198 6.21 -4.14 -7.15
N LEU A 199 6.93 -5.25 -7.31
CA LEU A 199 6.38 -6.55 -7.67
C LEU A 199 5.55 -7.09 -6.51
N PHE A 200 6.05 -6.99 -5.28
CA PHE A 200 5.35 -7.39 -4.07
C PHE A 200 4.08 -6.56 -3.87
N CYS A 201 4.15 -5.22 -3.88
CA CYS A 201 2.96 -4.36 -3.78
C CYS A 201 1.91 -4.61 -4.89
N ARG A 202 2.35 -5.05 -6.08
CA ARG A 202 1.47 -5.30 -7.21
C ARG A 202 0.80 -6.68 -7.15
N PHE A 203 1.57 -7.73 -6.90
CA PHE A 203 1.15 -9.13 -7.04
C PHE A 203 1.41 -10.01 -5.80
N GLY A 204 2.42 -9.71 -4.99
CA GLY A 204 2.80 -10.54 -3.84
C GLY A 204 2.00 -10.27 -2.57
N CYS A 205 1.57 -9.02 -2.36
CA CYS A 205 0.81 -8.64 -1.17
C CYS A 205 -0.65 -9.10 -1.29
N ALA A 206 -1.03 -10.11 -0.51
CA ALA A 206 -2.39 -10.65 -0.47
C ALA A 206 -3.44 -9.57 -0.18
N VAL A 207 -3.18 -8.68 0.78
CA VAL A 207 -4.08 -7.56 1.13
C VAL A 207 -4.36 -6.70 -0.11
N GLY A 208 -3.32 -6.24 -0.81
CA GLY A 208 -3.47 -5.44 -2.01
C GLY A 208 -4.19 -6.19 -3.14
N LEU A 209 -3.85 -7.47 -3.35
CA LEU A 209 -4.43 -8.29 -4.41
C LEU A 209 -5.95 -8.42 -4.25
N PHE A 210 -6.42 -8.84 -3.07
CA PHE A 210 -7.85 -8.98 -2.80
C PHE A 210 -8.59 -7.65 -2.88
N GLN A 211 -8.01 -6.56 -2.37
CA GLN A 211 -8.60 -5.23 -2.50
C GLN A 211 -8.83 -4.84 -3.97
N SER A 212 -7.88 -5.14 -4.87
CA SER A 212 -8.10 -4.84 -6.30
C SER A 212 -9.08 -5.76 -6.98
N MET A 213 -9.09 -7.05 -6.63
CA MET A 213 -10.06 -7.98 -7.21
C MET A 213 -11.49 -7.52 -6.88
N VAL A 214 -11.75 -7.24 -5.61
CA VAL A 214 -13.07 -6.77 -5.14
C VAL A 214 -13.42 -5.41 -5.73
N TRP A 215 -12.47 -4.49 -5.82
CA TRP A 215 -12.67 -3.18 -6.46
C TRP A 215 -12.94 -3.27 -7.97
N MET A 216 -12.27 -4.20 -8.67
CA MET A 216 -12.48 -4.42 -10.11
C MET A 216 -13.84 -5.04 -10.42
N ALA A 217 -14.34 -5.90 -9.54
CA ALA A 217 -15.68 -6.46 -9.65
C ALA A 217 -16.78 -5.39 -9.55
N ASN A 218 -16.49 -4.22 -8.97
CA ASN A 218 -17.45 -3.13 -8.80
C ASN A 218 -17.31 -2.03 -9.86
N PRO A 219 -18.19 -1.91 -10.87
CA PRO A 219 -18.15 -0.80 -11.82
C PRO A 219 -18.45 0.57 -11.17
N LYS A 220 -19.10 0.58 -9.99
CA LYS A 220 -19.40 1.79 -9.21
C LYS A 220 -18.27 2.20 -8.24
N GLY A 221 -17.20 1.43 -8.15
CA GLY A 221 -16.07 1.72 -7.25
C GLY A 221 -15.30 2.98 -7.66
N MET A 222 -14.61 3.62 -6.71
CA MET A 222 -13.88 4.87 -6.94
C MET A 222 -12.84 4.75 -8.05
N VAL A 223 -12.83 5.70 -8.98
CA VAL A 223 -11.87 5.77 -10.07
C VAL A 223 -11.31 7.18 -10.21
N VAL A 224 -10.11 7.27 -10.77
CA VAL A 224 -9.61 8.53 -11.33
C VAL A 224 -10.25 8.66 -12.72
N ALA A 225 -11.11 9.65 -12.89
CA ALA A 225 -11.70 9.97 -14.18
C ALA A 225 -10.87 11.05 -14.86
N PHE A 226 -10.75 10.95 -16.18
CA PHE A 226 -10.03 11.90 -17.00
C PHE A 226 -10.99 12.61 -17.96
N ASP A 227 -10.98 13.94 -17.95
CA ASP A 227 -11.75 14.73 -18.91
C ASP A 227 -11.11 14.66 -20.30
N ARG A 228 -11.68 13.80 -21.14
CA ARG A 228 -11.18 13.54 -22.50
C ARG A 228 -11.50 14.68 -23.47
N ASP A 229 -12.56 15.45 -23.22
CA ASP A 229 -12.96 16.54 -24.11
C ASP A 229 -11.90 17.66 -24.09
N HIS A 230 -11.26 17.85 -22.93
CA HIS A 230 -10.15 18.78 -22.74
C HIS A 230 -8.77 18.12 -22.80
N ALA A 231 -8.63 16.94 -23.43
CA ALA A 231 -7.36 16.21 -23.45
C ALA A 231 -6.20 16.98 -24.12
N ARG A 232 -6.51 17.94 -25.00
CA ARG A 232 -5.52 18.81 -25.66
C ARG A 232 -4.74 19.66 -24.67
N ASP A 233 -5.37 20.02 -23.55
CA ASP A 233 -4.78 20.82 -22.49
C ASP A 233 -3.67 20.06 -21.74
N CYS A 234 -3.62 18.73 -21.86
CA CYS A 234 -2.53 17.94 -21.29
C CYS A 234 -1.21 18.04 -22.07
N ARG A 235 -1.20 18.61 -23.29
CA ARG A 235 0.05 18.73 -24.09
C ARG A 235 1.11 19.57 -23.39
N THR A 236 0.69 20.53 -22.57
CA THR A 236 1.56 21.42 -21.78
C THR A 236 1.57 21.04 -20.30
N CYS A 237 1.30 19.76 -19.96
CA CYS A 237 1.16 19.32 -18.57
C CYS A 237 2.50 19.24 -17.81
N THR A 238 2.93 20.38 -17.28
CA THR A 238 4.18 20.55 -16.52
C THR A 238 3.90 20.99 -15.08
N THR A 239 4.83 20.69 -14.19
CA THR A 239 4.84 21.17 -12.79
C THR A 239 6.25 21.61 -12.44
N ALA A 240 6.42 22.29 -11.30
CA ALA A 240 7.76 22.63 -10.82
C ALA A 240 8.64 21.38 -10.65
N THR A 241 8.05 20.25 -10.27
CA THR A 241 8.76 18.97 -10.09
C THR A 241 9.00 18.24 -11.43
N TYR A 242 8.07 18.34 -12.38
CA TYR A 242 8.10 17.63 -13.67
C TYR A 242 7.97 18.62 -14.85
N PRO A 243 9.05 19.34 -15.22
CA PRO A 243 8.99 20.37 -16.26
C PRO A 243 8.92 19.82 -17.69
N GLN A 244 9.36 18.58 -17.91
CA GLN A 244 9.37 17.89 -19.22
C GLN A 244 8.00 17.37 -19.70
N GLY A 245 6.93 17.58 -18.92
CA GLY A 245 5.59 17.14 -19.30
C GLY A 245 5.12 15.86 -18.58
N SER A 246 3.87 15.47 -18.85
CA SER A 246 3.22 14.27 -18.28
C SER A 246 3.36 14.16 -16.76
N ALA A 247 3.15 15.29 -16.04
CA ALA A 247 3.36 15.37 -14.60
C ALA A 247 2.58 14.31 -13.81
N CYS A 248 1.34 13.99 -14.22
CA CYS A 248 0.52 12.97 -13.57
C CYS A 248 1.06 11.53 -13.73
N ASP A 249 1.66 11.19 -14.87
CA ASP A 249 2.27 9.89 -15.12
C ASP A 249 3.59 9.75 -14.33
N ASN A 250 4.43 10.79 -14.40
CA ASN A 250 5.73 10.83 -13.70
C ASN A 250 5.58 10.94 -12.17
N GLY A 251 4.48 11.52 -11.70
CA GLY A 251 4.11 11.63 -10.29
C GLY A 251 3.52 10.34 -9.69
N CYS A 252 3.12 9.35 -10.49
CA CYS A 252 2.52 8.13 -9.97
C CYS A 252 3.58 7.21 -9.34
N PRO A 253 3.54 6.92 -8.02
CA PRO A 253 4.52 6.05 -7.37
C PRO A 253 4.47 4.60 -7.88
N MET A 254 3.31 4.18 -8.40
CA MET A 254 3.09 2.86 -8.99
C MET A 254 3.36 2.81 -10.50
N ARG A 255 3.84 3.91 -11.11
CA ARG A 255 4.13 4.03 -12.56
C ARG A 255 2.93 3.65 -13.43
N LEU A 256 1.75 4.12 -13.04
CA LEU A 256 0.52 3.98 -13.82
C LEU A 256 0.28 5.24 -14.63
N HIS A 257 -0.41 5.10 -15.75
CA HIS A 257 -0.92 6.21 -16.55
C HIS A 257 -2.34 6.55 -16.05
N PRO A 258 -2.55 7.65 -15.30
CA PRO A 258 -3.85 7.97 -14.70
C PRO A 258 -4.94 8.34 -15.70
N ARG A 259 -4.56 8.53 -16.98
CA ARG A 259 -5.45 8.76 -18.13
C ARG A 259 -5.98 7.46 -18.75
N ASN A 260 -5.42 6.32 -18.33
CA ASN A 260 -5.89 5.01 -18.76
C ASN A 260 -7.17 4.62 -18.03
N ILE A 261 -7.75 3.54 -18.51
CA ILE A 261 -9.01 3.00 -18.05
C ILE A 261 -8.85 2.22 -16.76
N LYS A 262 -9.95 2.11 -15.99
CA LYS A 262 -9.94 1.44 -14.67
C LYS A 262 -9.21 0.10 -14.70
N ARG A 263 -9.54 -0.78 -15.65
CA ARG A 263 -8.97 -2.15 -15.80
C ARG A 263 -7.45 -2.17 -15.99
N MET A 264 -6.88 -1.15 -16.63
CA MET A 264 -5.43 -1.02 -16.84
C MET A 264 -4.71 -0.47 -15.61
N MET A 265 -5.46 -0.02 -14.60
CA MET A 265 -4.97 0.56 -13.36
C MET A 265 -5.19 -0.39 -12.17
N PHE A 266 -5.08 -1.71 -12.38
CA PHE A 266 -5.26 -2.73 -11.34
C PHE A 266 -4.42 -2.51 -10.08
N SER A 267 -3.22 -1.97 -10.21
CA SER A 267 -2.34 -1.69 -9.08
C SER A 267 -2.42 -0.26 -8.54
N CYS A 268 -3.48 0.49 -8.89
CA CYS A 268 -3.69 1.82 -8.32
C CYS A 268 -3.93 1.70 -6.82
N VAL A 269 -3.16 2.47 -6.04
CA VAL A 269 -3.24 2.53 -4.57
C VAL A 269 -4.09 3.71 -4.06
N GLN A 270 -4.77 4.40 -4.97
CA GLN A 270 -5.64 5.54 -4.67
C GLN A 270 -4.98 6.62 -3.78
N CYS A 271 -3.69 6.88 -4.01
CA CYS A 271 -2.89 7.83 -3.23
C CYS A 271 -3.10 9.31 -3.60
N GLY A 272 -3.71 9.60 -4.75
CA GLY A 272 -4.04 10.97 -5.19
C GLY A 272 -2.91 11.78 -5.83
N GLN A 273 -1.66 11.30 -5.85
CA GLN A 273 -0.50 12.09 -6.36
C GLN A 273 -0.67 12.57 -7.81
N CYS A 274 -1.36 11.78 -8.64
CA CYS A 274 -1.66 12.17 -10.02
C CYS A 274 -2.67 13.31 -10.12
N LEU A 275 -3.68 13.35 -9.23
CA LEU A 275 -4.64 14.44 -9.16
C LEU A 275 -3.94 15.72 -8.68
N ASP A 276 -3.14 15.63 -7.61
CA ASP A 276 -2.37 16.78 -7.10
C ASP A 276 -1.47 17.38 -8.19
N SER A 277 -0.81 16.53 -8.97
CA SER A 277 0.06 16.97 -10.08
C SER A 277 -0.73 17.61 -11.22
N CYS A 278 -1.93 17.09 -11.52
CA CYS A 278 -2.80 17.65 -12.54
C CYS A 278 -3.38 19.00 -12.11
N GLU A 279 -3.81 19.11 -10.86
CA GLU A 279 -4.30 20.35 -10.28
C GLU A 279 -3.20 21.42 -10.27
N GLU A 280 -1.97 21.10 -9.86
CA GLU A 280 -0.84 22.05 -9.90
C GLU A 280 -0.63 22.63 -11.31
N THR A 281 -0.59 21.76 -12.33
CA THR A 281 -0.50 22.20 -13.74
C THR A 281 -1.67 23.11 -14.11
N ARG A 282 -2.91 22.71 -13.79
CA ARG A 282 -4.11 23.39 -14.27
C ARG A 282 -4.36 24.71 -13.57
N THR A 283 -4.10 24.78 -12.26
CA THR A 283 -4.13 26.03 -11.50
C THR A 283 -3.12 27.03 -12.07
N ALA A 284 -1.91 26.61 -12.44
CA ALA A 284 -0.92 27.48 -13.09
C ALA A 284 -1.39 27.99 -14.47
N GLN A 285 -2.27 27.24 -15.14
CA GLN A 285 -2.89 27.60 -16.42
C GLN A 285 -4.26 28.29 -16.27
N SER A 286 -4.68 28.64 -15.04
CA SER A 286 -6.02 29.18 -14.75
C SER A 286 -7.19 28.29 -15.23
N GLY A 287 -6.96 26.98 -15.33
CA GLY A 287 -7.94 25.98 -15.75
C GLY A 287 -8.42 25.09 -14.62
N LYS A 288 -9.50 24.33 -14.87
CA LYS A 288 -9.99 23.30 -13.95
C LYS A 288 -9.13 22.02 -14.03
N PRO A 289 -8.97 21.26 -12.92
CA PRO A 289 -8.33 19.95 -12.95
C PRO A 289 -8.99 19.02 -13.97
N LEU A 290 -8.19 18.25 -14.70
CA LEU A 290 -8.68 17.29 -15.70
C LEU A 290 -8.75 15.87 -15.15
N LEU A 291 -8.14 15.62 -13.99
CA LEU A 291 -8.25 14.38 -13.25
C LEU A 291 -9.08 14.64 -12.00
N GLU A 292 -10.12 13.84 -11.80
CA GLU A 292 -11.01 13.95 -10.65
C GLU A 292 -11.36 12.57 -10.08
N TRP A 293 -11.64 12.52 -8.78
CA TRP A 293 -12.22 11.33 -8.17
C TRP A 293 -13.69 11.22 -8.54
N LYS A 294 -14.09 10.12 -9.18
CA LYS A 294 -15.49 9.79 -9.44
C LYS A 294 -15.86 8.49 -8.74
N VAL A 295 -17.08 8.43 -8.21
CA VAL A 295 -17.61 7.21 -7.61
C VAL A 295 -19.11 7.05 -7.87
N GLY A 296 -19.63 5.83 -7.75
CA GLY A 296 -21.05 5.56 -7.98
C GLY A 296 -21.40 5.65 -9.46
N ALA A 297 -22.48 6.35 -9.80
CA ALA A 297 -22.97 6.49 -11.17
C ALA A 297 -21.92 7.13 -12.10
N ASP A 298 -21.16 8.10 -11.61
CA ASP A 298 -20.13 8.78 -12.41
C ASP A 298 -18.95 7.86 -12.73
N ALA A 299 -18.57 6.97 -11.81
CA ALA A 299 -17.55 5.96 -12.07
C ALA A 299 -18.00 4.92 -13.12
N VAL A 300 -19.29 4.56 -13.10
CA VAL A 300 -19.87 3.69 -14.13
C VAL A 300 -19.85 4.40 -15.47
N ARG A 301 -20.26 5.67 -15.53
CA ARG A 301 -20.24 6.48 -16.76
C ARG A 301 -18.84 6.52 -17.36
N GLU A 302 -17.82 6.73 -16.54
CA GLU A 302 -16.43 6.69 -17.00
C GLU A 302 -16.06 5.31 -17.54
N THR A 303 -16.35 4.24 -16.80
CA THR A 303 -16.05 2.87 -17.23
C THR A 303 -16.76 2.47 -18.53
N LEU A 304 -18.02 2.92 -18.72
CA LEU A 304 -18.80 2.67 -19.93
C LEU A 304 -18.29 3.47 -21.13
N ARG A 305 -17.98 4.77 -20.94
CA ARG A 305 -17.35 5.60 -21.97
C ARG A 305 -16.05 4.97 -22.46
N GLN A 306 -15.25 4.47 -21.53
CA GLN A 306 -14.00 3.76 -21.80
C GLN A 306 -14.22 2.48 -22.62
N ARG A 307 -15.17 1.62 -22.23
CA ARG A 307 -15.52 0.40 -22.99
C ARG A 307 -16.00 0.71 -24.40
N LYS A 308 -16.79 1.77 -24.57
CA LYS A 308 -17.28 2.19 -25.88
C LYS A 308 -16.11 2.62 -26.78
N ALA A 309 -15.23 3.50 -26.28
CA ALA A 309 -14.06 3.95 -27.03
C ALA A 309 -13.14 2.80 -27.47
N GLU A 310 -12.94 1.78 -26.64
CA GLU A 310 -12.15 0.60 -27.01
C GLU A 310 -12.81 -0.26 -28.09
N ARG A 311 -14.14 -0.47 -28.00
CA ARG A 311 -14.89 -1.18 -29.04
C ARG A 311 -14.84 -0.44 -30.37
N ASP A 312 -15.00 0.88 -30.32
CA ASP A 312 -14.95 1.73 -31.51
C ASP A 312 -13.54 1.69 -32.14
N ALA A 313 -12.47 1.73 -31.32
CA ALA A 313 -11.10 1.60 -31.80
C ALA A 313 -10.81 0.21 -32.40
N ALA A 314 -11.27 -0.87 -31.77
CA ALA A 314 -11.13 -2.23 -32.30
C ALA A 314 -11.85 -2.39 -33.65
N ALA A 315 -13.09 -1.89 -33.76
CA ALA A 315 -13.87 -1.93 -34.99
C ALA A 315 -13.33 -1.04 -36.12
N VAL A 316 -12.42 -0.11 -35.83
CA VAL A 316 -11.68 0.67 -36.85
C VAL A 316 -10.46 -0.09 -37.33
N LEU A 317 -9.78 -0.84 -36.45
CA LEU A 317 -8.65 -1.70 -36.82
C LEU A 317 -9.12 -2.86 -37.69
N GLU A 318 -10.21 -3.54 -37.31
CA GLU A 318 -10.83 -4.64 -38.09
C GLU A 318 -11.34 -4.21 -39.48
N ARG A 319 -11.52 -2.90 -39.71
CA ARG A 319 -11.92 -2.35 -41.03
C ARG A 319 -10.74 -1.94 -41.92
N LYS A 320 -9.54 -1.91 -41.36
CA LYS A 320 -8.30 -1.58 -42.08
C LYS A 320 -7.53 -2.83 -42.52
N ASP A 321 -7.87 -3.98 -41.95
CA ASP A 321 -7.44 -5.31 -42.38
C ASP A 321 -8.44 -5.88 -43.41
#